data_AF-A0A3Q0RRS1-F1
#
_entry.id   AF-A0A3Q0RRS1-F1
#
_cell.length_a   1.000
_cell.length_b   1.000
_cell.length_c   1.000
_cell.angle_alpha   90.00
_cell.angle_beta   90.00
_cell.angle_gamma   90.00
#
_symmetry.space_group_name_H-M   'P 1'
#
loop_
_entity.id
_entity.type
_entity.pdbx_description
1 polymer ?
#
loop_
_entity_poly.entity_id
_entity_poly.type
_entity_poly.pdbx_seq_one_letter_code
_entity_poly.pdbx_strand_id
1 'polypeptide(L)'
;MFPGSSGEIILTQTPEAHMGSFLHWYLQKPAEAPKLLVSYATNRQSGVSGRLSGSGSGTDFTLTIGGVQAEDAGVYYCGQSGHILEIKIYF
;
A
#
# COMPACT_ATOMS: atom_id res chain seq x y z
N MET A 1 -6.43 23.08 9.84
CA MET A 1 -5.42 22.60 10.81
C MET A 1 -6.15 21.75 11.83
N PHE A 2 -6.13 20.42 11.68
CA PHE A 2 -6.74 19.51 12.66
C PHE A 2 -5.66 19.02 13.61
N PRO A 3 -5.77 19.27 14.92
CA PRO A 3 -4.83 18.77 15.91
C PRO A 3 -5.18 17.32 16.23
N GLY A 4 -4.24 16.39 16.06
CA GLY A 4 -4.29 15.08 16.74
C GLY A 4 -4.89 13.88 16.00
N SER A 5 -5.08 13.91 14.69
CA SER A 5 -5.36 12.66 13.96
C SER A 5 -4.03 12.01 13.57
N SER A 6 -3.62 10.99 14.30
CA SER A 6 -2.78 9.93 13.73
C SER A 6 -3.58 9.30 12.60
N GLY A 7 -3.59 9.91 11.42
CA GLY A 7 -4.36 9.43 10.28
C GLY A 7 -3.88 8.04 9.91
N GLU A 8 -4.78 7.07 9.92
CA GLU A 8 -4.54 5.75 9.35
C GLU A 8 -5.12 5.73 7.95
N ILE A 9 -4.30 5.41 6.96
CA ILE A 9 -4.78 5.17 5.60
C ILE A 9 -4.91 3.68 5.40
N ILE A 10 -6.09 3.25 4.99
CA ILE A 10 -6.42 1.86 4.69
C ILE A 10 -6.73 1.79 3.19
N LEU A 11 -5.85 1.14 2.44
CA LEU A 11 -6.04 0.88 1.02
C LEU A 11 -6.53 -0.54 0.84
N THR A 12 -7.78 -0.71 0.42
CA THR A 12 -8.38 -2.04 0.21
C THR A 12 -8.52 -2.34 -1.28
N GLN A 13 -8.15 -3.54 -1.68
CA GLN A 13 -8.33 -4.04 -3.03
C GLN A 13 -9.06 -5.38 -3.00
N THR A 14 -10.14 -5.48 -3.79
CA THR A 14 -10.91 -6.71 -3.96
C THR A 14 -10.93 -7.17 -5.41
N PRO A 15 -10.01 -8.05 -5.84
CA PRO A 15 -10.06 -8.63 -7.17
C PRO A 15 -11.32 -9.50 -7.32
N GLU A 16 -12.03 -9.38 -8.44
CA GLU A 16 -13.22 -10.22 -8.73
C GLU A 16 -12.89 -11.71 -8.86
N ALA A 17 -11.62 -12.06 -9.05
CA ALA A 17 -11.17 -13.44 -9.14
C ALA A 17 -10.38 -13.84 -7.89
N HIS A 18 -10.58 -15.09 -7.43
CA HIS A 18 -9.77 -15.74 -6.40
C HIS A 18 -8.32 -15.81 -6.86
N MET A 19 -7.56 -14.79 -6.50
CA MET A 19 -6.20 -14.59 -6.92
C MET A 19 -5.40 -14.67 -5.63
N GLY A 20 -4.66 -15.76 -5.42
CA GLY A 20 -4.00 -16.10 -4.15
C GLY A 20 -3.07 -15.01 -3.58
N SER A 21 -2.16 -15.34 -2.65
CA SER A 21 -1.37 -14.31 -1.95
C SER A 21 -0.25 -13.64 -2.78
N PHE A 22 -0.44 -13.39 -4.08
CA PHE A 22 0.57 -12.81 -5.00
C PHE A 22 0.33 -11.33 -5.31
N LEU A 23 -0.15 -10.56 -4.34
CA LEU A 23 -0.30 -9.11 -4.49
C LEU A 23 0.96 -8.39 -4.03
N HIS A 24 1.39 -7.39 -4.80
CA HIS A 24 2.54 -6.57 -4.50
C HIS A 24 2.13 -5.09 -4.41
N TRP A 25 2.65 -4.41 -3.40
CA TRP A 25 2.46 -2.99 -3.16
C TRP A 25 3.75 -2.23 -3.44
N TYR A 26 3.64 -1.16 -4.21
CA TYR A 26 4.73 -0.27 -4.56
C TYR A 26 4.39 1.16 -4.18
N LEU A 27 5.41 1.95 -3.91
CA LEU A 27 5.33 3.40 -3.73
C LEU A 27 6.27 4.07 -4.70
N GLN A 28 5.73 4.98 -5.49
CA GLN A 28 6.47 5.88 -6.34
C GLN A 28 6.37 7.29 -5.78
N LYS A 29 7.51 7.81 -5.33
CA LYS A 29 7.63 9.22 -4.96
C LYS A 29 7.95 10.06 -6.19
N PRO A 30 7.63 11.37 -6.19
CA PRO A 30 8.00 12.26 -7.28
C PRO A 30 9.51 12.19 -7.52
N ALA A 31 9.91 11.93 -8.77
CA ALA A 31 11.31 11.77 -9.19
C ALA A 31 12.09 10.58 -8.58
N GLU A 32 11.41 9.61 -7.95
CA GLU A 32 12.03 8.35 -7.51
C GLU A 32 11.51 7.15 -8.30
N ALA A 33 12.33 6.10 -8.38
CA ALA A 33 11.91 4.81 -8.91
C ALA A 33 10.88 4.15 -7.97
N PRO A 34 9.92 3.36 -8.51
CA PRO A 34 8.97 2.61 -7.69
C PRO A 34 9.70 1.70 -6.68
N LYS A 35 9.41 1.89 -5.40
CA LYS A 35 9.94 1.06 -4.30
C LYS A 35 8.90 0.05 -3.90
N LEU A 36 9.30 -1.21 -3.80
CA LEU A 36 8.44 -2.29 -3.30
C LEU A 36 8.27 -2.13 -1.78
N LEU A 37 7.02 -2.00 -1.34
CA LEU A 37 6.66 -1.88 0.07
C LEU A 37 6.32 -3.24 0.69
N VAL A 38 5.40 -3.96 0.05
CA VAL A 38 4.91 -5.26 0.52
C VAL A 38 4.85 -6.21 -0.66
N SER A 39 5.31 -7.43 -0.44
CA SER A 39 5.26 -8.54 -1.38
C SER A 39 4.39 -9.65 -0.82
N TYR A 40 3.88 -10.51 -1.68
CA TYR A 40 3.06 -11.65 -1.26
C TYR A 40 1.91 -11.28 -0.29
N ALA A 41 1.27 -10.14 -0.53
CA ALA A 41 0.22 -9.52 0.28
C ALA A 41 0.61 -9.06 1.69
N THR A 42 1.44 -9.81 2.41
CA THR A 42 1.75 -9.58 3.83
C THR A 42 3.23 -9.38 4.12
N ASN A 43 4.11 -9.78 3.20
CA ASN A 43 5.55 -9.76 3.42
C ASN A 43 6.14 -8.39 3.12
N ARG A 44 6.25 -7.56 4.15
CA ARG A 44 6.86 -6.23 4.08
C ARG A 44 8.35 -6.29 3.74
N GLN A 45 8.80 -5.46 2.81
CA GLN A 45 10.20 -5.37 2.44
C GLN A 45 11.08 -4.78 3.55
N SER A 46 12.35 -5.21 3.59
CA SER A 46 13.34 -4.65 4.51
C SER A 46 13.68 -3.21 4.11
N GLY A 47 13.61 -2.28 5.06
CA GLY A 47 13.80 -0.84 4.82
C GLY A 47 12.51 -0.03 4.63
N VAL A 48 11.35 -0.69 4.66
CA VAL A 48 10.04 -0.03 4.69
C VAL A 48 9.67 0.36 6.12
N SER A 49 9.00 1.50 6.29
CA SER A 49 8.60 1.99 7.60
C SER A 49 7.80 0.94 8.38
N GLY A 50 8.09 0.83 9.68
CA GLY A 50 7.38 -0.03 10.61
C GLY A 50 5.87 0.23 10.68
N ARG A 51 5.47 1.44 10.26
CA ARG A 51 4.09 1.96 10.18
C ARG A 51 3.24 1.32 9.09
N LEU A 52 3.88 0.74 8.07
CA LEU A 52 3.23 0.07 6.95
C LEU A 52 3.01 -1.39 7.30
N SER A 53 1.79 -1.87 7.12
CA SER A 53 1.44 -3.28 7.27
C SER A 53 0.58 -3.72 6.10
N GLY A 54 0.96 -4.83 5.48
CA GLY A 54 0.12 -5.51 4.49
C GLY A 54 -0.65 -6.63 5.16
N SER A 55 -1.95 -6.68 4.91
CA SER A 55 -2.83 -7.76 5.32
C SER A 55 -3.66 -8.22 4.13
N GLY A 56 -4.19 -9.43 4.19
CA GLY A 56 -5.11 -9.93 3.19
C GLY A 56 -4.78 -11.28 2.61
N SER A 57 -5.81 -11.92 2.07
CA SER A 57 -5.75 -13.25 1.47
C SER A 57 -6.92 -13.49 0.55
N GLY A 58 -6.69 -14.20 -0.56
CA GLY A 58 -7.75 -14.68 -1.45
C GLY A 58 -8.34 -13.59 -2.33
N THR A 59 -9.19 -12.73 -1.78
CA THR A 59 -9.90 -11.69 -2.50
C THR A 59 -9.81 -10.33 -1.84
N ASP A 60 -9.29 -10.24 -0.62
CA ASP A 60 -9.29 -8.98 0.12
C ASP A 60 -7.86 -8.68 0.54
N PHE A 61 -7.31 -7.60 -0.01
CA PHE A 61 -5.98 -7.12 0.30
C PHE A 61 -6.05 -5.73 0.87
N THR A 62 -5.29 -5.49 1.94
CA THR A 62 -5.34 -4.26 2.69
C THR A 62 -3.91 -3.78 2.98
N LEU A 63 -3.60 -2.54 2.61
CA LEU A 63 -2.40 -1.86 3.07
C LEU A 63 -2.80 -0.83 4.12
N THR A 64 -2.28 -0.99 5.32
CA THR A 64 -2.49 -0.08 6.44
C THR A 64 -1.25 0.77 6.63
N ILE A 65 -1.42 2.09 6.63
CA ILE A 65 -0.37 3.07 6.91
C ILE A 65 -0.76 3.82 8.19
N GLY A 66 -0.17 3.42 9.32
CA GLY A 66 -0.46 4.03 10.60
C GLY A 66 0.37 5.30 10.83
N GLY A 67 -0.27 6.40 11.21
CA GLY A 67 0.43 7.65 11.52
C GLY A 67 1.03 8.28 10.27
N VAL A 68 0.17 8.52 9.28
CA VAL A 68 0.57 9.04 7.97
C VAL A 68 1.32 10.37 8.12
N GLN A 69 2.40 10.54 7.38
CA GLN A 69 3.23 11.74 7.39
C GLN A 69 3.32 12.36 6.01
N ALA A 70 3.73 13.62 5.92
CA ALA A 70 3.94 14.30 4.64
C ALA A 70 4.88 13.52 3.69
N GLU A 71 5.80 12.72 4.24
CA GLU A 71 6.71 11.84 3.48
C GLU A 71 6.05 10.63 2.81
N ASP A 72 4.85 10.25 3.25
CA ASP A 72 4.03 9.18 2.67
C ASP A 72 3.18 9.69 1.50
N ALA A 73 3.25 10.98 1.16
CA ALA A 73 2.62 11.50 -0.04
C ALA A 73 3.30 10.91 -1.28
N GLY A 74 2.50 10.35 -2.19
CA GLY A 74 3.02 9.69 -3.37
C GLY A 74 1.98 8.84 -4.08
N VAL A 75 2.44 8.14 -5.10
CA VAL A 75 1.61 7.25 -5.89
C VAL A 75 1.88 5.81 -5.45
N TYR A 76 0.88 5.18 -4.88
CA TYR A 76 0.91 3.78 -4.47
C TYR A 76 0.32 2.93 -5.58
N TYR A 77 1.03 1.88 -5.94
CA TYR A 77 0.52 0.90 -6.91
C TYR A 77 0.32 -0.43 -6.21
N CYS A 78 -0.84 -1.03 -6.41
CA CYS A 78 -1.02 -2.45 -6.12
C CYS A 78 -1.32 -3.21 -7.40
N GLY A 79 -0.71 -4.38 -7.54
CA GLY A 79 -0.84 -5.18 -8.75
C GLY A 79 -0.93 -6.66 -8.45
N GLN A 80 -1.84 -7.34 -9.16
CA GLN A 80 -1.94 -8.79 -9.18
C GLN A 80 -2.54 -9.29 -10.50
N SER A 81 -1.84 -10.20 -11.17
CA SER A 81 -2.31 -10.97 -12.34
C SER A 81 -3.17 -10.22 -13.36
N GLY A 82 -2.70 -9.05 -13.82
CA GLY A 82 -3.35 -8.24 -14.86
C GLY A 82 -4.20 -7.08 -14.35
N HIS A 83 -4.48 -7.01 -13.04
CA HIS A 83 -5.11 -5.85 -12.42
C HIS A 83 -4.07 -5.02 -11.67
N ILE A 84 -3.93 -3.76 -12.06
CA ILE A 84 -3.10 -2.77 -11.38
C ILE A 84 -4.02 -1.62 -10.98
N LEU A 85 -3.97 -1.25 -9.71
CA LEU A 85 -4.57 -0.02 -9.23
C LEU A 85 -3.48 0.98 -8.89
N GLU A 86 -3.75 2.22 -9.29
CA GLU A 86 -2.99 3.38 -8.88
C GLU A 86 -3.80 4.14 -7.83
N ILE A 87 -3.20 4.35 -6.68
CA ILE A 87 -3.79 5.07 -5.56
C ILE A 87 -2.87 6.23 -5.23
N LYS A 88 -3.40 7.44 -5.35
CA LYS A 88 -2.63 8.66 -5.11
C LYS A 88 -2.94 9.20 -3.73
N ILE A 89 -1.93 9.33 -2.88
CA ILE A 89 -2.04 9.92 -1.55
C ILE A 89 -1.40 11.31 -1.61
N TYR A 90 -2.20 12.34 -1.36
CA TYR A 90 -1.78 13.73 -1.26
C TYR A 90 -2.34 14.34 0.03
N PHE A 91 -1.63 15.33 0.59
CA PHE A 91 -2.05 16.09 1.77
C PHE A 91 -2.55 17.48 1.40
#